data_AF-A0A9W4K087-F1
#
_entry.id   AF-A0A9W4K087-F1
#
_cell.length_a   1.000
_cell.length_b   1.000
_cell.length_c   1.000
_cell.angle_alpha   90.00
_cell.angle_beta   90.00
_cell.angle_gamma   90.00
#
_symmetry.space_group_name_H-M   'P 1'
#
loop_
_entity.id
_entity.type
_entity.pdbx_description
1 polymer ?
#
loop_
_entity_poly.entity_id
_entity_poly.type
_entity_poly.pdbx_seq_one_letter_code
_entity_poly.pdbx_strand_id
1 'polypeptide(L)'
;MSRILKLNYFEASFLFHPLIDSAMMSLLRLPLEIFWWIGKSLDTKDLRSLCLVSTDFDSIFRERLFDCIDFGETPPIHWAIEHKSLGLLRYSIHWKRAKLNEEHLGLTPLMLAAKVGYAEVVDLLLSSDSVEVSYRNLLGESALSLAVAHKSVQVVERLISEQDIDINNQSLGGDLPLTIALKSRQSYIFQLILSDARTDASLRDYYGQTPLHEAVEMGDENAIQMLVRNQRVDVNCFNHRQETPLLLHFKRYGRFLSIEKQLRIIEALLLSPFINLNHRDNNGRTAIWHAMDNPSPRLAELLLQQRNVDSNCIDKFGQTPLAQAARNGFLPLVELLLRDPRLDISPRCADAVPPLWSACRAGHYSTVKFLLQNSVDINQKSPTGTTPLWIAMAMEHVDIVHLLLSYEETISVNDQGPQSFTALIFASANGRLNIATLLLEHPYINVNMVDDQGRTAFWWAAAGGHFDVVQVLSKKPGVKKRLKDLEGKTAYAIAKDHNHIHVRLYLRSF
;
A
#
# COMPACT_ATOMS: atom_id res chain seq x y z
N MET A 1 -3.06 66.55 15.25
CA MET A 1 -2.34 65.63 14.34
C MET A 1 -1.84 64.48 15.19
N SER A 2 -2.60 63.39 15.24
CA SER A 2 -2.28 62.19 16.03
C SER A 2 -1.04 61.51 15.43
N ARG A 3 0.08 61.56 16.15
CA ARG A 3 1.31 60.85 15.79
C ARG A 3 1.09 59.36 16.08
N ILE A 4 1.09 58.56 15.00
CA ILE A 4 1.03 57.10 15.02
C ILE A 4 2.45 56.57 15.32
N LEU A 5 2.59 55.64 16.27
CA LEU A 5 3.88 55.20 16.83
C LEU A 5 4.38 53.88 16.22
N LYS A 6 5.38 53.93 15.31
CA LYS A 6 5.98 52.78 14.59
C LYS A 6 6.75 51.77 15.47
N LEU A 7 6.42 50.48 15.36
CA LEU A 7 7.16 49.36 15.96
C LEU A 7 8.36 48.93 15.09
N ASN A 8 9.60 49.19 15.54
CA ASN A 8 10.84 48.62 14.97
C ASN A 8 11.69 47.99 16.10
N TYR A 9 12.07 46.72 15.97
CA TYR A 9 12.96 46.04 16.92
C TYR A 9 14.43 46.27 16.54
N PHE A 10 15.21 46.81 17.49
CA PHE A 10 16.67 46.82 17.46
C PHE A 10 17.18 46.27 18.80
N GLU A 11 18.25 45.48 18.73
CA GLU A 11 18.91 44.79 19.83
C GLU A 11 19.16 45.69 21.05
N ALA A 12 18.90 45.15 22.24
CA ALA A 12 18.97 45.86 23.50
C ALA A 12 20.41 46.20 23.89
N SER A 13 20.71 47.50 24.01
CA SER A 13 21.72 48.02 24.94
C SER A 13 21.00 48.89 25.98
N PHE A 14 21.25 48.55 27.24
CA PHE A 14 20.59 49.07 28.44
C PHE A 14 20.90 50.55 28.67
N LEU A 15 19.87 51.36 28.96
CA LEU A 15 19.92 52.60 29.75
C LEU A 15 18.48 53.03 30.12
N PHE A 16 18.19 53.18 31.42
CA PHE A 16 16.92 53.68 31.95
C PHE A 16 16.72 55.17 31.58
N HIS A 17 15.59 55.54 30.99
CA HIS A 17 15.21 56.95 30.80
C HIS A 17 14.54 57.48 32.09
N PRO A 18 14.98 58.61 32.67
CA PRO A 18 14.69 59.00 34.06
C PRO A 18 13.29 59.58 34.33
N LEU A 19 12.30 59.33 33.47
CA LEU A 19 10.98 59.99 33.52
C LEU A 19 9.77 59.05 33.66
N ILE A 20 9.99 57.74 33.70
CA ILE A 20 8.94 56.78 34.09
C ILE A 20 9.13 56.49 35.58
N ASP A 21 8.54 57.33 36.42
CA ASP A 21 8.67 57.22 37.86
C ASP A 21 7.84 56.02 38.39
N SER A 22 8.30 55.36 39.46
CA SER A 22 7.66 54.13 39.99
C SER A 22 6.20 54.32 40.39
N ALA A 23 5.81 55.57 40.69
CA ALA A 23 4.43 55.97 40.96
C ALA A 23 3.53 55.87 39.72
N MET A 24 4.03 56.23 38.52
CA MET A 24 3.28 56.15 37.26
C MET A 24 3.12 54.69 36.79
N MET A 25 4.11 53.85 37.08
CA MET A 25 4.06 52.38 36.88
C MET A 25 2.97 51.73 37.74
N SER A 26 2.77 52.23 38.96
CA SER A 26 1.73 51.73 39.88
C SER A 26 0.30 52.17 39.52
N LEU A 27 0.16 53.33 38.86
CA LEU A 27 -1.12 53.97 38.55
C LEU A 27 -1.85 53.38 37.35
N LEU A 28 -1.12 52.88 36.34
CA LEU A 28 -1.74 52.38 35.10
C LEU A 28 -1.93 50.86 35.06
N ARG A 29 -1.34 50.10 36.00
CA ARG A 29 -1.34 48.62 36.03
C ARG A 29 -0.93 47.93 34.70
N LEU A 30 -0.35 48.65 33.75
CA LEU A 30 0.07 48.10 32.46
C LEU A 30 1.32 47.22 32.61
N PRO A 31 1.53 46.24 31.73
CA PRO A 31 2.74 45.42 31.71
C PRO A 31 3.98 46.29 31.44
N LEU A 32 5.11 45.93 32.05
CA LEU A 32 6.40 46.62 31.89
C LEU A 32 6.82 46.74 30.43
N GLU A 33 6.42 45.81 29.55
CA GLU A 33 6.75 45.86 28.13
C GLU A 33 6.09 47.06 27.41
N ILE A 34 4.84 47.37 27.77
CA ILE A 34 4.10 48.51 27.20
C ILE A 34 4.75 49.82 27.65
N PHE A 35 5.19 49.89 28.91
CA PHE A 35 5.89 51.05 29.45
C PHE A 35 7.27 51.27 28.84
N TRP A 36 8.04 50.20 28.61
CA TRP A 36 9.36 50.27 27.98
C TRP A 36 9.25 50.80 26.54
N TRP A 37 8.15 50.50 25.86
CA TRP A 37 7.86 50.95 24.50
C TRP A 37 7.30 52.39 24.45
N ILE A 38 6.36 52.73 25.32
CA ILE A 38 5.86 54.11 25.55
C ILE A 38 7.04 55.04 25.85
N GLY A 39 7.98 54.60 26.70
CA GLY A 39 9.17 55.38 27.07
C GLY A 39 10.16 55.66 25.94
N LYS A 40 10.11 54.90 24.84
CA LYS A 40 11.03 55.04 23.70
C LYS A 40 10.48 55.91 22.56
N SER A 41 9.18 56.20 22.53
CA SER A 41 8.53 56.86 21.38
C SER A 41 7.64 58.08 21.70
N LEU A 42 7.42 58.41 22.98
CA LEU A 42 6.64 59.59 23.38
C LEU A 42 7.52 60.81 23.69
N ASP A 43 7.20 61.94 23.07
CA ASP A 43 7.64 63.25 23.52
C ASP A 43 7.02 63.54 24.91
N THR A 44 7.83 64.03 25.86
CA THR A 44 7.45 64.29 27.27
C THR A 44 6.22 65.19 27.47
N LYS A 45 5.75 65.88 26.42
CA LYS A 45 4.51 66.68 26.41
C LYS A 45 3.22 65.85 26.30
N ASP A 46 3.26 64.72 25.60
CA ASP A 46 2.07 63.92 25.30
C ASP A 46 1.66 63.00 26.46
N LEU A 47 2.62 62.59 27.29
CA LEU A 47 2.35 61.91 28.57
C LEU A 47 1.63 62.83 29.57
N ARG A 48 1.93 64.14 29.56
CA ARG A 48 1.25 65.13 30.42
C ARG A 48 -0.16 65.47 29.95
N SER A 49 -0.42 65.47 28.65
CA SER A 49 -1.78 65.67 28.11
C SER A 49 -2.67 64.45 28.32
N LEU A 50 -2.10 63.24 28.33
CA LEU A 50 -2.76 62.04 28.82
C LEU A 50 -3.07 62.19 30.32
N CYS A 51 -2.07 62.44 31.18
CA CYS A 51 -2.19 62.56 32.66
C CYS A 51 -3.19 63.61 33.20
N LEU A 52 -3.67 64.55 32.39
CA LEU A 52 -4.49 65.67 32.87
C LEU A 52 -6.01 65.47 32.76
N VAL A 53 -6.49 64.34 32.24
CA VAL A 53 -7.93 64.11 32.08
C VAL A 53 -8.41 62.86 32.83
N SER A 54 -8.96 63.13 34.01
CA SER A 54 -9.98 62.35 34.73
C SER A 54 -9.56 61.10 35.50
N THR A 55 -10.29 60.88 36.60
CA THR A 55 -10.38 59.66 37.41
C THR A 55 -10.89 58.43 36.65
N ASP A 56 -11.24 58.58 35.36
CA ASP A 56 -11.62 57.49 34.43
C ASP A 56 -10.45 57.04 33.53
N PHE A 57 -9.22 57.38 33.90
CA PHE A 57 -8.00 57.10 33.13
C PHE A 57 -7.87 55.64 32.71
N ASP A 58 -8.18 54.72 33.61
CA ASP A 58 -8.05 53.28 33.38
C ASP A 58 -9.03 52.80 32.29
N SER A 59 -10.20 53.44 32.18
CA SER A 59 -11.22 53.15 31.15
C SER A 59 -10.83 53.72 29.78
N ILE A 60 -10.53 55.02 29.72
CA ILE A 60 -10.24 55.72 28.46
C ILE A 60 -8.90 55.27 27.86
N PHE A 61 -7.89 55.05 28.72
CA PHE A 61 -6.59 54.57 28.28
C PHE A 61 -6.70 53.14 27.74
N ARG A 62 -7.44 52.24 28.41
CA ARG A 62 -7.70 50.89 27.85
C ARG A 62 -8.47 50.92 26.54
N GLU A 63 -9.38 51.88 26.34
CA GLU A 63 -10.13 52.01 25.09
C GLU A 63 -9.28 52.51 23.92
N ARG A 64 -8.28 53.38 24.16
CA ARG A 64 -7.47 54.03 23.11
C ARG A 64 -6.01 53.58 23.02
N LEU A 65 -5.51 52.79 23.95
CA LEU A 65 -4.11 52.34 23.99
C LEU A 65 -3.67 51.71 22.66
N PHE A 66 -4.49 50.81 22.13
CA PHE A 66 -4.20 50.13 20.87
C PHE A 66 -4.35 51.02 19.63
N ASP A 67 -5.12 52.13 19.71
CA ASP A 67 -5.23 53.11 18.63
C ASP A 67 -3.95 53.99 18.52
N CYS A 68 -3.13 54.04 19.57
CA CYS A 68 -1.88 54.82 19.60
C CYS A 68 -0.65 54.02 19.12
N ILE A 69 -0.77 52.70 18.95
CA ILE A 69 0.34 51.80 18.60
C ILE A 69 0.24 51.42 17.11
N ASP A 70 1.31 51.63 16.35
CA ASP A 70 1.39 51.19 14.96
C ASP A 70 1.88 49.74 14.89
N PHE A 71 0.92 48.82 14.82
CA PHE A 71 1.16 47.40 14.58
C PHE A 71 1.37 47.07 13.09
N GLY A 72 1.54 48.09 12.24
CA GLY A 72 1.58 47.93 10.78
C GLY A 72 0.25 47.41 10.24
N GLU A 73 0.32 46.38 9.39
CA GLU A 73 -0.85 45.70 8.84
C GLU A 73 -1.37 44.56 9.74
N THR A 74 -0.67 44.25 10.84
CA THR A 74 -1.01 43.15 11.74
C THR A 74 -1.98 43.60 12.82
N PRO A 75 -3.09 42.89 13.07
CA PRO A 75 -3.98 43.21 14.18
C PRO A 75 -3.24 43.10 15.52
N PRO A 76 -3.55 43.96 16.52
CA PRO A 76 -2.85 44.00 17.81
C PRO A 76 -2.77 42.65 18.53
N ILE A 77 -3.83 41.84 18.42
CA ILE A 77 -3.88 40.52 19.04
C ILE A 77 -2.95 39.53 18.33
N HIS A 78 -2.98 39.47 16.99
CA HIS A 78 -2.08 38.59 16.22
C HIS A 78 -0.62 38.95 16.44
N TRP A 79 -0.30 40.25 16.44
CA TRP A 79 1.05 40.73 16.73
C TRP A 79 1.53 40.27 18.11
N ALA A 80 0.68 40.42 19.14
CA ALA A 80 1.05 40.05 20.50
C ALA A 80 1.24 38.52 20.68
N ILE A 81 0.50 37.69 19.94
CA ILE A 81 0.69 36.22 19.92
C ILE A 81 2.00 35.87 19.22
N GLU A 82 2.26 36.45 18.05
CA GLU A 82 3.48 36.22 17.27
C GLU A 82 4.74 36.55 18.08
N HIS A 83 4.67 37.63 18.87
CA HIS A 83 5.77 38.10 19.72
C HIS A 83 5.74 37.55 21.15
N LYS A 84 4.82 36.62 21.47
CA LYS A 84 4.74 35.93 22.76
C LYS A 84 4.59 36.89 23.97
N SER A 85 3.88 38.00 23.79
CA SER A 85 3.68 39.01 24.83
C SER A 85 2.38 38.77 25.60
N LEU A 86 2.47 38.02 26.70
CA LEU A 86 1.32 37.71 27.56
C LEU A 86 0.67 38.97 28.15
N GLY A 87 1.49 39.97 28.50
CA GLY A 87 1.04 41.24 29.03
C GLY A 87 0.09 41.96 28.05
N LEU A 88 0.54 42.18 26.81
CA LEU A 88 -0.28 42.80 25.77
C LEU A 88 -1.55 41.99 25.50
N LEU A 89 -1.47 40.66 25.47
CA LEU A 89 -2.62 39.80 25.18
C LEU A 89 -3.74 39.91 26.20
N ARG A 90 -3.41 39.97 27.51
CA ARG A 90 -4.42 40.18 28.56
C ARG A 90 -5.20 41.48 28.38
N TYR A 91 -4.56 42.52 27.87
CA TYR A 91 -5.23 43.79 27.56
C TYR A 91 -5.97 43.75 26.23
N SER A 92 -5.39 43.11 25.20
CA SER A 92 -5.98 43.02 23.87
C SER A 92 -7.29 42.23 23.88
N ILE A 93 -7.43 41.20 24.71
CA ILE A 93 -8.65 40.36 24.76
C ILE A 93 -9.87 41.13 25.30
N HIS A 94 -9.67 42.00 26.30
CA HIS A 94 -10.75 42.79 26.90
C HIS A 94 -11.04 44.11 26.16
N TRP A 95 -10.35 44.38 25.05
CA TRP A 95 -10.57 45.59 24.27
C TRP A 95 -11.88 45.49 23.49
N LYS A 96 -12.76 46.50 23.60
CA LYS A 96 -14.09 46.49 22.95
C LYS A 96 -14.06 46.26 21.43
N ARG A 97 -12.96 46.59 20.77
CA ARG A 97 -12.77 46.39 19.31
C ARG A 97 -11.95 45.14 18.99
N ALA A 98 -11.59 44.33 19.97
CA ALA A 98 -10.86 43.10 19.75
C ALA A 98 -11.72 42.14 18.94
N LYS A 99 -11.23 41.79 17.75
CA LYS A 99 -11.90 40.85 16.88
C LYS A 99 -11.22 39.50 17.03
N LEU A 100 -11.69 38.75 18.03
CA LEU A 100 -11.06 37.50 18.46
C LEU A 100 -11.17 36.35 17.44
N ASN A 101 -12.05 36.49 16.44
CA ASN A 101 -12.26 35.48 15.38
C ASN A 101 -11.85 35.99 13.98
N GLU A 102 -11.35 37.22 13.84
CA GLU A 102 -10.92 37.69 12.52
C GLU A 102 -9.60 37.03 12.11
N GLU A 103 -9.53 36.64 10.84
CA GLU A 103 -8.31 36.08 10.28
C GLU A 103 -7.27 37.18 9.99
N HIS A 104 -6.01 36.84 10.23
CA HIS A 104 -4.87 37.55 9.67
C HIS A 104 -3.93 36.51 9.07
N LEU A 105 -3.56 36.70 7.81
CA LEU A 105 -2.80 35.70 7.03
C LEU A 105 -3.46 34.30 7.02
N GLY A 106 -4.80 34.27 7.04
CA GLY A 106 -5.59 33.02 7.07
C GLY A 106 -5.63 32.31 8.42
N LEU A 107 -5.22 32.97 9.51
CA LEU A 107 -5.23 32.40 10.87
C LEU A 107 -6.01 33.30 11.83
N THR A 108 -6.93 32.70 12.59
CA THR A 108 -7.51 33.37 13.77
C THR A 108 -6.45 33.48 14.88
N PRO A 109 -6.65 34.36 15.87
CA PRO A 109 -5.78 34.44 17.05
C PRO A 109 -5.57 33.08 17.72
N LEU A 110 -6.64 32.27 17.88
CA LEU A 110 -6.54 30.94 18.46
C LEU A 110 -5.70 29.99 17.59
N MET A 111 -5.89 30.00 16.27
CA MET A 111 -5.08 29.21 15.34
C MET A 111 -3.61 29.60 15.36
N LEU A 112 -3.31 30.90 15.46
CA LEU A 112 -1.95 31.40 15.58
C LEU A 112 -1.31 30.98 16.91
N ALA A 113 -2.03 31.08 18.03
CA ALA A 113 -1.55 30.62 19.33
C ALA A 113 -1.26 29.12 19.32
N ALA A 114 -2.13 28.34 18.67
CA ALA A 114 -1.96 26.91 18.51
C ALA A 114 -0.75 26.53 17.65
N LYS A 115 -0.53 27.26 16.54
CA LYS A 115 0.64 27.12 15.68
C LYS A 115 1.95 27.42 16.40
N VAL A 116 1.97 28.48 17.22
CA VAL A 116 3.15 28.91 17.99
C VAL A 116 3.41 28.02 19.21
N GLY A 117 2.38 27.30 19.68
CA GLY A 117 2.46 26.41 20.84
C GLY A 117 2.34 27.14 22.18
N TYR A 118 1.62 28.28 22.22
CA TYR A 118 1.57 29.15 23.40
C TYR A 118 0.36 28.82 24.30
N ALA A 119 0.48 27.76 25.10
CA ALA A 119 -0.61 27.19 25.89
C ALA A 119 -1.30 28.19 26.83
N GLU A 120 -0.56 29.09 27.50
CA GLU A 120 -1.14 30.09 28.39
C GLU A 120 -2.08 31.07 27.67
N VAL A 121 -1.79 31.37 26.40
CA VAL A 121 -2.65 32.26 25.59
C VAL A 121 -3.85 31.52 25.07
N VAL A 122 -3.72 30.22 24.78
CA VAL A 122 -4.86 29.37 24.47
C VAL A 122 -5.83 29.36 25.65
N ASP A 123 -5.34 29.18 26.88
CA ASP A 123 -6.18 29.24 28.10
C ASP A 123 -6.89 30.61 28.25
N LEU A 124 -6.18 31.71 27.97
CA LEU A 124 -6.76 33.06 28.02
C LEU A 124 -7.82 33.31 26.94
N LEU A 125 -7.59 32.82 25.72
CA LEU A 125 -8.53 32.94 24.62
C LEU A 125 -9.78 32.08 24.88
N LEU A 126 -9.61 30.83 25.31
CA LEU A 126 -10.71 29.92 25.64
C LEU A 126 -11.53 30.38 26.86
N SER A 127 -10.93 31.18 27.76
CA SER A 127 -11.69 31.83 28.86
C SER A 127 -12.72 32.86 28.38
N SER A 128 -12.71 33.22 27.10
CA SER A 128 -13.64 34.20 26.51
C SER A 128 -14.71 33.49 25.68
N ASP A 129 -15.98 33.57 26.09
CA ASP A 129 -17.12 32.91 25.44
C ASP A 129 -17.31 33.28 23.95
N SER A 130 -16.70 34.38 23.49
CA SER A 130 -16.80 34.85 22.11
C SER A 130 -15.84 34.16 21.13
N VAL A 131 -14.89 33.34 21.59
CA VAL A 131 -13.90 32.70 20.73
C VAL A 131 -14.49 31.46 20.05
N GLU A 132 -14.43 31.43 18.72
CA GLU A 132 -14.88 30.28 17.94
C GLU A 132 -13.78 29.22 17.85
N VAL A 133 -13.95 28.12 18.59
CA VAL A 133 -12.97 27.03 18.67
C VAL A 133 -12.99 26.13 17.43
N SER A 134 -14.15 26.00 16.78
CA SER A 134 -14.39 25.16 15.60
C SER A 134 -14.01 25.81 14.26
N TYR A 135 -13.42 27.00 14.29
CA TYR A 135 -13.10 27.75 13.08
C TYR A 135 -12.13 26.98 12.16
N ARG A 136 -12.29 27.15 10.84
CA ARG A 136 -11.46 26.51 9.81
C ARG A 136 -10.95 27.52 8.81
N ASN A 137 -9.65 27.48 8.49
CA ASN A 137 -9.07 28.34 7.44
C ASN A 137 -9.38 27.83 6.02
N LEU A 138 -8.87 28.52 5.00
CA LEU A 138 -9.00 28.15 3.59
C LEU A 138 -8.41 26.78 3.22
N LEU A 139 -7.50 26.24 4.04
CA LEU A 139 -6.93 24.90 3.88
C LEU A 139 -7.76 23.83 4.64
N GLY A 140 -8.87 24.23 5.28
CA GLY A 140 -9.71 23.37 6.11
C GLY A 140 -9.13 23.10 7.50
N GLU A 141 -7.98 23.66 7.85
CA GLU A 141 -7.29 23.40 9.12
C GLU A 141 -7.97 24.14 10.29
N SER A 142 -8.03 23.48 11.44
CA SER A 142 -8.48 24.05 12.71
C SER A 142 -7.30 24.41 13.61
N ALA A 143 -7.58 25.09 14.74
CA ALA A 143 -6.57 25.31 15.78
C ALA A 143 -5.97 23.98 16.28
N LEU A 144 -6.79 22.93 16.42
CA LEU A 144 -6.34 21.60 16.84
C LEU A 144 -5.41 20.97 15.80
N SER A 145 -5.79 20.95 14.51
CA SER A 145 -4.93 20.34 13.47
C SER A 145 -3.59 21.06 13.36
N LEU A 146 -3.57 22.38 13.54
CA LEU A 146 -2.33 23.17 13.59
C LEU A 146 -1.47 22.86 14.82
N ALA A 147 -2.07 22.74 16.00
CA ALA A 147 -1.36 22.36 17.22
C ALA A 147 -0.70 20.97 17.07
N VAL A 148 -1.41 20.02 16.47
CA VAL A 148 -0.89 18.69 16.17
C VAL A 148 0.25 18.77 15.16
N ALA A 149 0.07 19.49 14.04
CA ALA A 149 1.12 19.65 13.02
C ALA A 149 2.41 20.28 13.60
N HIS A 150 2.29 21.19 14.56
CA HIS A 150 3.41 21.87 15.22
C HIS A 150 3.86 21.21 16.53
N LYS A 151 3.40 19.98 16.80
CA LYS A 151 3.85 19.13 17.92
C LYS A 151 3.63 19.71 19.32
N SER A 152 2.62 20.56 19.48
CA SER A 152 2.37 21.29 20.71
C SER A 152 1.45 20.49 21.65
N VAL A 153 2.02 19.54 22.39
CA VAL A 153 1.28 18.62 23.27
C VAL A 153 0.35 19.35 24.25
N GLN A 154 0.88 20.35 24.96
CA GLN A 154 0.13 21.11 25.98
C GLN A 154 -1.10 21.81 25.36
N VAL A 155 -0.92 22.40 24.17
CA VAL A 155 -2.04 23.04 23.46
C VAL A 155 -3.09 22.02 23.05
N VAL A 156 -2.66 20.85 22.56
CA VAL A 156 -3.60 19.77 22.18
C VAL A 156 -4.40 19.30 23.40
N GLU A 157 -3.79 19.12 24.56
CA GLU A 157 -4.50 18.74 25.79
C GLU A 157 -5.55 19.78 26.21
N ARG A 158 -5.23 21.07 26.08
CA ARG A 158 -6.19 22.16 26.35
C ARG A 158 -7.34 22.16 25.35
N LEU A 159 -7.04 22.14 24.05
CA LEU A 159 -8.06 22.19 23.01
C LEU A 159 -8.99 20.98 23.05
N ILE A 160 -8.49 19.77 23.32
CA ILE A 160 -9.32 18.57 23.44
C ILE A 160 -10.24 18.63 24.67
N SER A 161 -9.86 19.34 25.72
CA SER A 161 -10.70 19.47 26.93
C SER A 161 -11.99 20.26 26.68
N GLU A 162 -12.03 21.08 25.63
CA GLU A 162 -13.22 21.85 25.24
C GLU A 162 -14.29 20.93 24.63
N GLN A 163 -15.56 21.14 24.96
CA GLN A 163 -16.65 20.29 24.47
C GLN A 163 -16.96 20.53 22.98
N ASP A 164 -16.89 21.79 22.55
CA ASP A 164 -17.26 22.23 21.20
C ASP A 164 -16.13 22.09 20.17
N ILE A 165 -14.96 21.59 20.57
CA ILE A 165 -13.85 21.35 19.64
C ILE A 165 -14.21 20.26 18.63
N ASP A 166 -14.00 20.58 17.35
CA ASP A 166 -14.10 19.59 16.28
C ASP A 166 -12.81 18.78 16.15
N ILE A 167 -12.76 17.64 16.84
CA ILE A 167 -11.63 16.70 16.80
C ILE A 167 -11.48 16.02 15.43
N ASN A 168 -12.57 15.97 14.66
CA ASN A 168 -12.68 15.23 13.41
C ASN A 168 -12.58 16.14 12.17
N ASN A 169 -12.08 17.37 12.36
CA ASN A 169 -11.81 18.30 11.28
C ASN A 169 -10.98 17.64 10.17
N GLN A 170 -11.31 17.92 8.91
CA GLN A 170 -10.54 17.48 7.76
C GLN A 170 -9.96 18.68 7.03
N SER A 171 -8.66 18.62 6.74
CA SER A 171 -8.00 19.56 5.83
C SER A 171 -8.50 19.36 4.39
N LEU A 172 -8.08 20.23 3.47
CA LEU A 172 -8.37 20.12 2.03
C LEU A 172 -7.94 18.76 1.44
N GLY A 173 -6.87 18.16 1.97
CA GLY A 173 -6.39 16.83 1.58
C GLY A 173 -7.18 15.67 2.21
N GLY A 174 -8.13 15.97 3.10
CA GLY A 174 -8.86 15.00 3.91
C GLY A 174 -8.11 14.54 5.17
N ASP A 175 -7.02 15.21 5.54
CA ASP A 175 -6.23 14.84 6.73
C ASP A 175 -6.94 15.24 8.02
N LEU A 176 -7.08 14.26 8.91
CA LEU A 176 -7.58 14.47 10.27
C LEU A 176 -6.45 14.89 11.21
N PRO A 177 -6.72 15.60 12.32
CA PRO A 177 -5.77 15.75 13.42
C PRO A 177 -5.13 14.42 13.83
N LEU A 178 -5.92 13.35 13.86
CA LEU A 178 -5.43 11.99 14.14
C LEU A 178 -4.40 11.50 13.10
N THR A 179 -4.63 11.70 11.80
CA THR A 179 -3.69 11.26 10.75
C THR A 179 -2.48 12.19 10.63
N ILE A 180 -2.61 13.48 10.93
CA ILE A 180 -1.48 14.43 11.01
C ILE A 180 -0.51 13.99 12.12
N ALA A 181 -1.02 13.50 13.26
CA ALA A 181 -0.20 12.95 14.33
C ALA A 181 0.60 11.71 13.85
N LEU A 182 -0.01 10.84 13.04
CA LEU A 182 0.68 9.69 12.42
C LEU A 182 1.78 10.13 11.45
N LYS A 183 1.46 11.02 10.50
CA LYS A 183 2.42 11.54 9.50
C LYS A 183 3.62 12.22 10.17
N SER A 184 3.37 12.87 11.30
CA SER A 184 4.39 13.55 12.10
C SER A 184 5.12 12.65 13.11
N ARG A 185 4.76 11.35 13.18
CA ARG A 185 5.30 10.34 14.11
C ARG A 185 5.17 10.70 15.59
N GLN A 186 4.00 11.17 15.98
CA GLN A 186 3.73 11.66 17.33
C GLN A 186 2.83 10.69 18.10
N SER A 187 3.42 9.62 18.64
CA SER A 187 2.67 8.54 19.29
C SER A 187 1.84 9.00 20.49
N TYR A 188 2.34 9.94 21.30
CA TYR A 188 1.59 10.47 22.46
C TYR A 188 0.35 11.26 22.03
N ILE A 189 0.51 12.20 21.09
CA ILE A 189 -0.62 12.99 20.58
C ILE A 189 -1.63 12.09 19.87
N PHE A 190 -1.14 11.10 19.11
CA PHE A 190 -1.99 10.10 18.48
C PHE A 190 -2.82 9.32 19.51
N GLN A 191 -2.20 8.89 20.61
CA GLN A 191 -2.88 8.21 21.72
C GLN A 191 -3.92 9.11 22.38
N LEU A 192 -3.55 10.35 22.67
CA LEU A 192 -4.42 11.33 23.31
C LEU A 192 -5.70 11.54 22.49
N ILE A 193 -5.55 11.82 21.19
CA ILE A 193 -6.70 12.02 20.28
C ILE A 193 -7.52 10.72 20.16
N LEU A 194 -6.88 9.57 19.95
CA LEU A 194 -7.60 8.30 19.79
C LEU A 194 -8.37 7.88 21.05
N SER A 195 -7.89 8.27 22.23
CA SER A 195 -8.53 7.96 23.50
C SER A 195 -9.82 8.75 23.74
N ASP A 196 -9.99 9.91 23.08
CA ASP A 196 -11.21 10.70 23.17
C ASP A 196 -12.41 9.93 22.56
N ALA A 197 -13.56 9.99 23.24
CA ALA A 197 -14.78 9.31 22.84
C ALA A 197 -15.37 9.86 21.53
N ARG A 198 -15.11 11.13 21.21
CA ARG A 198 -15.63 11.85 20.04
C ARG A 198 -14.85 11.56 18.76
N THR A 199 -13.65 11.00 18.86
CA THR A 199 -12.79 10.72 17.70
C THR A 199 -13.41 9.66 16.79
N ASP A 200 -13.61 10.04 15.54
CA ASP A 200 -14.10 9.17 14.47
C ASP A 200 -12.93 8.71 13.58
N ALA A 201 -12.45 7.51 13.85
CA ALA A 201 -11.40 6.87 13.06
C ALA A 201 -11.92 6.16 11.79
N SER A 202 -13.20 6.34 11.42
CA SER A 202 -13.78 5.80 10.18
C SER A 202 -13.71 6.80 9.01
N LEU A 203 -13.46 8.07 9.31
CA LEU A 203 -13.32 9.13 8.31
C LEU A 203 -12.19 8.86 7.34
N ARG A 204 -12.38 9.34 6.11
CA ARG A 204 -11.57 8.98 4.95
C ARG A 204 -10.94 10.21 4.32
N ASP A 205 -9.69 10.06 3.89
CA ASP A 205 -9.00 11.08 3.12
C ASP A 205 -9.47 11.13 1.64
N TYR A 206 -8.83 11.96 0.82
CA TYR A 206 -9.12 12.05 -0.62
C TYR A 206 -8.99 10.72 -1.39
N TYR A 207 -8.14 9.80 -0.92
CA TYR A 207 -7.94 8.46 -1.50
C TYR A 207 -8.90 7.40 -0.92
N GLY A 208 -9.77 7.80 0.01
CA GLY A 208 -10.66 6.91 0.73
C GLY A 208 -9.98 6.18 1.89
N GLN A 209 -8.73 6.51 2.23
CA GLN A 209 -7.96 5.87 3.28
C GLN A 209 -8.45 6.32 4.66
N THR A 210 -8.66 5.35 5.55
CA THR A 210 -8.88 5.59 6.98
C THR A 210 -7.53 5.73 7.70
N PRO A 211 -7.50 6.23 8.96
CA PRO A 211 -6.28 6.25 9.77
C PRO A 211 -5.57 4.90 9.86
N LEU A 212 -6.30 3.78 9.80
CA LEU A 212 -5.72 2.44 9.80
C LEU A 212 -4.99 2.10 8.48
N HIS A 213 -5.51 2.55 7.34
CA HIS A 213 -4.80 2.41 6.06
C HIS A 213 -3.50 3.20 6.08
N GLU A 214 -3.54 4.46 6.53
CA GLU A 214 -2.36 5.34 6.63
C GLU A 214 -1.30 4.74 7.58
N ALA A 215 -1.71 4.23 8.74
CA ALA A 215 -0.79 3.58 9.70
C ALA A 215 -0.10 2.35 9.08
N VAL A 216 -0.81 1.56 8.28
CA VAL A 216 -0.26 0.42 7.54
C VAL A 216 0.67 0.86 6.41
N GLU A 217 0.32 1.93 5.67
CA GLU A 217 1.15 2.49 4.60
C GLU A 217 2.49 3.01 5.14
N MET A 218 2.45 3.70 6.27
CA MET A 218 3.65 4.17 6.99
C MET A 218 4.42 3.03 7.68
N GLY A 219 3.73 1.92 7.95
CA GLY A 219 4.22 0.78 8.71
C GLY A 219 4.56 1.14 10.16
N ASP A 220 3.72 1.95 10.79
CA ASP A 220 3.82 2.25 12.22
C ASP A 220 3.09 1.17 13.03
N GLU A 221 3.87 0.21 13.53
CA GLU A 221 3.37 -0.92 14.31
C GLU A 221 2.57 -0.47 15.53
N ASN A 222 3.04 0.53 16.26
CA ASN A 222 2.40 0.99 17.50
C ASN A 222 1.04 1.62 17.20
N ALA A 223 0.97 2.46 16.17
CA ALA A 223 -0.28 3.05 15.71
C ALA A 223 -1.30 1.98 15.28
N ILE A 224 -0.85 0.96 14.52
CA ILE A 224 -1.70 -0.16 14.10
C ILE A 224 -2.24 -0.90 15.33
N GLN A 225 -1.39 -1.27 16.29
CA GLN A 225 -1.82 -1.97 17.50
C GLN A 225 -2.87 -1.16 18.29
N MET A 226 -2.68 0.16 18.39
CA MET A 226 -3.62 1.04 19.08
C MET A 226 -4.98 1.13 18.38
N LEU A 227 -4.97 1.27 17.05
CA LEU A 227 -6.20 1.32 16.24
C LEU A 227 -6.94 -0.02 16.27
N VAL A 228 -6.23 -1.13 16.07
CA VAL A 228 -6.79 -2.48 16.02
C VAL A 228 -7.40 -2.91 17.36
N ARG A 229 -6.86 -2.45 18.49
CA ARG A 229 -7.42 -2.68 19.83
C ARG A 229 -8.66 -1.83 20.14
N ASN A 230 -8.90 -0.75 19.40
CA ASN A 230 -10.02 0.13 19.63
C ASN A 230 -11.28 -0.45 18.95
N GLN A 231 -12.29 -0.82 19.74
CA GLN A 231 -13.54 -1.41 19.25
C GLN A 231 -14.33 -0.53 18.27
N ARG A 232 -14.06 0.78 18.26
CA ARG A 232 -14.70 1.75 17.35
C ARG A 232 -14.10 1.74 15.94
N VAL A 233 -12.94 1.09 15.75
CA VAL A 233 -12.25 1.05 14.46
C VAL A 233 -12.65 -0.20 13.69
N ASP A 234 -13.20 -0.01 12.50
CA ASP A 234 -13.41 -1.11 11.57
C ASP A 234 -12.09 -1.53 10.91
N VAL A 235 -11.58 -2.69 11.30
CA VAL A 235 -10.35 -3.27 10.74
C VAL A 235 -10.49 -3.73 9.28
N ASN A 236 -11.72 -3.88 8.80
CA ASN A 236 -12.05 -4.34 7.44
C ASN A 236 -12.54 -3.20 6.53
N CYS A 237 -12.29 -1.95 6.91
CA CYS A 237 -12.66 -0.78 6.12
C CYS A 237 -12.06 -0.81 4.71
N PHE A 238 -12.71 -0.12 3.76
CA PHE A 238 -12.28 -0.07 2.35
C PHE A 238 -11.86 1.34 1.92
N ASN A 239 -10.78 1.43 1.16
CA ASN A 239 -10.42 2.64 0.42
C ASN A 239 -11.17 2.76 -0.92
N HIS A 240 -10.94 3.84 -1.70
CA HIS A 240 -11.57 4.00 -3.02
C HIS A 240 -11.21 2.90 -4.03
N ARG A 241 -10.15 2.12 -3.78
CA ARG A 241 -9.73 0.97 -4.60
C ARG A 241 -10.32 -0.36 -4.11
N GLN A 242 -11.20 -0.36 -3.11
CA GLN A 242 -11.77 -1.55 -2.48
C GLN A 242 -10.72 -2.44 -1.79
N GLU A 243 -9.62 -1.84 -1.34
CA GLU A 243 -8.58 -2.53 -0.59
C GLU A 243 -8.84 -2.37 0.90
N THR A 244 -8.70 -3.45 1.67
CA THR A 244 -8.61 -3.39 3.13
C THR A 244 -7.20 -2.98 3.56
N PRO A 245 -6.99 -2.57 4.82
CA PRO A 245 -5.64 -2.29 5.33
C PRO A 245 -4.69 -3.49 5.13
N LEU A 246 -5.20 -4.72 5.33
CA LEU A 246 -4.44 -5.95 5.08
C LEU A 246 -4.06 -6.12 3.60
N LEU A 247 -4.98 -5.91 2.65
CA LEU A 247 -4.65 -6.03 1.22
C LEU A 247 -3.76 -4.90 0.72
N LEU A 248 -3.93 -3.69 1.26
CA LEU A 248 -3.06 -2.54 0.96
C LEU A 248 -1.61 -2.86 1.31
N HIS A 249 -1.38 -3.51 2.46
CA HIS A 249 -0.06 -4.00 2.87
C HIS A 249 0.59 -4.86 1.79
N PHE A 250 -0.12 -5.89 1.29
CA PHE A 250 0.43 -6.82 0.30
C PHE A 250 0.62 -6.25 -1.11
N LYS A 251 -0.10 -5.19 -1.50
CA LYS A 251 -0.09 -4.65 -2.88
C LYS A 251 0.86 -3.47 -3.10
N ARG A 252 0.95 -2.54 -2.15
CA ARG A 252 1.68 -1.26 -2.30
C ARG A 252 2.97 -1.25 -1.49
N TYR A 253 2.97 -0.47 -0.41
CA TYR A 253 4.16 -0.10 0.34
C TYR A 253 4.77 -1.27 1.09
N GLY A 254 3.95 -2.24 1.53
CA GLY A 254 4.46 -3.41 2.24
C GLY A 254 5.50 -4.16 1.42
N ARG A 255 5.35 -4.27 0.09
CA ARG A 255 6.34 -4.93 -0.79
C ARG A 255 7.74 -4.29 -0.73
N PHE A 256 7.85 -3.00 -0.44
CA PHE A 256 9.12 -2.28 -0.34
C PHE A 256 9.72 -2.27 1.07
N LEU A 257 8.96 -2.69 2.08
CA LEU A 257 9.45 -2.82 3.45
C LEU A 257 10.28 -4.10 3.61
N SER A 258 11.19 -4.11 4.60
CA SER A 258 11.88 -5.35 4.97
C SER A 258 10.88 -6.41 5.43
N ILE A 259 11.22 -7.69 5.22
CA ILE A 259 10.34 -8.81 5.58
C ILE A 259 9.96 -8.78 7.06
N GLU A 260 10.88 -8.38 7.94
CA GLU A 260 10.64 -8.26 9.38
C GLU A 260 9.58 -7.19 9.69
N LYS A 261 9.65 -6.04 9.01
CA LYS A 261 8.65 -4.98 9.19
C LYS A 261 7.29 -5.39 8.62
N GLN A 262 7.27 -6.14 7.51
CA GLN A 262 6.04 -6.72 6.98
C GLN A 262 5.38 -7.69 7.97
N LEU A 263 6.17 -8.59 8.56
CA LEU A 263 5.70 -9.53 9.57
C LEU A 263 5.09 -8.80 10.78
N ARG A 264 5.77 -7.79 11.34
CA ARG A 264 5.24 -7.02 12.49
C ARG A 264 3.94 -6.30 12.18
N ILE A 265 3.78 -5.78 10.96
CA ILE A 265 2.53 -5.14 10.52
C ILE A 265 1.39 -6.16 10.49
N ILE A 266 1.63 -7.34 9.92
CA ILE A 266 0.62 -8.40 9.85
C ILE A 266 0.30 -8.91 11.26
N GLU A 267 1.30 -9.14 12.11
CA GLU A 267 1.12 -9.52 13.52
C GLU A 267 0.27 -8.49 14.27
N ALA A 268 0.53 -7.19 14.07
CA ALA A 268 -0.25 -6.12 14.68
C ALA A 268 -1.71 -6.10 14.18
N LEU A 269 -1.94 -6.35 12.89
CA LEU A 269 -3.29 -6.45 12.31
C LEU A 269 -4.05 -7.69 12.81
N LEU A 270 -3.35 -8.82 12.98
CA LEU A 270 -3.89 -10.08 13.49
C LEU A 270 -4.30 -10.03 14.97
N LEU A 271 -3.94 -8.96 15.71
CA LEU A 271 -4.42 -8.76 17.08
C LEU A 271 -5.94 -8.59 17.16
N SER A 272 -6.60 -8.13 16.10
CA SER A 272 -8.07 -8.09 16.08
C SER A 272 -8.63 -9.45 15.65
N PRO A 273 -9.51 -10.07 16.45
CA PRO A 273 -10.15 -11.33 16.07
C PRO A 273 -11.15 -11.15 14.91
N PHE A 274 -11.51 -9.92 14.56
CA PHE A 274 -12.50 -9.60 13.53
C PHE A 274 -11.88 -9.37 12.15
N ILE A 275 -10.56 -9.47 12.01
CA ILE A 275 -9.91 -9.23 10.72
C ILE A 275 -10.30 -10.28 9.67
N ASN A 276 -10.73 -9.81 8.50
CA ASN A 276 -11.09 -10.66 7.39
C ASN A 276 -9.86 -10.94 6.52
N LEU A 277 -9.29 -12.13 6.69
CA LEU A 277 -8.12 -12.59 5.92
C LEU A 277 -8.46 -13.02 4.49
N ASN A 278 -9.75 -13.24 4.20
CA ASN A 278 -10.24 -13.78 2.94
C ASN A 278 -10.93 -12.72 2.07
N HIS A 279 -10.80 -11.42 2.41
CA HIS A 279 -11.30 -10.36 1.55
C HIS A 279 -10.64 -10.45 0.17
N ARG A 280 -11.43 -10.24 -0.89
CA ARG A 280 -10.98 -10.33 -2.27
C ARG A 280 -10.86 -8.94 -2.87
N ASP A 281 -9.72 -8.63 -3.46
CA ASP A 281 -9.55 -7.38 -4.21
C ASP A 281 -10.34 -7.39 -5.54
N ASN A 282 -10.22 -6.30 -6.29
CA ASN A 282 -10.82 -6.18 -7.63
C ASN A 282 -10.34 -7.23 -8.64
N ASN A 283 -9.30 -8.02 -8.35
CA ASN A 283 -8.85 -9.14 -9.16
C ASN A 283 -9.25 -10.50 -8.57
N GLY A 284 -10.07 -10.53 -7.53
CA GLY A 284 -10.45 -11.75 -6.82
C GLY A 284 -9.38 -12.28 -5.86
N ARG A 285 -8.27 -11.56 -5.67
CA ARG A 285 -7.10 -12.05 -4.93
C ARG A 285 -7.22 -11.71 -3.45
N THR A 286 -6.91 -12.68 -2.61
CA THR A 286 -6.87 -12.55 -1.14
C THR A 286 -5.47 -12.24 -0.64
N ALA A 287 -5.32 -12.01 0.68
CA ALA A 287 -4.03 -11.78 1.30
C ALA A 287 -3.05 -12.96 1.08
N ILE A 288 -3.54 -14.20 1.24
CA ILE A 288 -2.73 -15.40 1.02
C ILE A 288 -2.29 -15.53 -0.44
N TRP A 289 -3.14 -15.13 -1.40
CA TRP A 289 -2.77 -15.13 -2.82
C TRP A 289 -1.59 -14.19 -3.08
N HIS A 290 -1.62 -12.97 -2.54
CA HIS A 290 -0.52 -12.02 -2.71
C HIS A 290 0.74 -12.45 -1.95
N ALA A 291 0.61 -13.17 -0.83
CA ALA A 291 1.76 -13.76 -0.13
C ALA A 291 2.50 -14.79 -0.99
N MET A 292 1.80 -15.53 -1.87
CA MET A 292 2.42 -16.49 -2.81
C MET A 292 3.23 -15.83 -3.93
N ASP A 293 3.04 -14.53 -4.15
CA ASP A 293 3.83 -13.73 -5.09
C ASP A 293 5.17 -13.28 -4.48
N ASN A 294 5.35 -13.44 -3.16
CA ASN A 294 6.57 -13.07 -2.45
C ASN A 294 7.52 -14.27 -2.34
N PRO A 295 8.83 -14.13 -2.64
CA PRO A 295 9.80 -15.22 -2.48
C PRO A 295 9.95 -15.73 -1.04
N SER A 296 9.64 -14.90 -0.04
CA SER A 296 9.80 -15.27 1.37
C SER A 296 8.58 -16.05 1.88
N PRO A 297 8.77 -17.29 2.37
CA PRO A 297 7.65 -18.09 2.86
C PRO A 297 7.05 -17.57 4.18
N ARG A 298 7.78 -16.74 4.92
CA ARG A 298 7.40 -16.32 6.28
C ARG A 298 6.04 -15.61 6.35
N LEU A 299 5.70 -14.80 5.34
CA LEU A 299 4.40 -14.10 5.31
C LEU A 299 3.26 -15.09 5.10
N ALA A 300 3.46 -16.06 4.22
CA ALA A 300 2.50 -17.13 3.99
C ALA A 300 2.37 -18.03 5.22
N GLU A 301 3.47 -18.36 5.90
CA GLU A 301 3.47 -19.14 7.14
C GLU A 301 2.63 -18.45 8.21
N LEU A 302 2.82 -17.15 8.42
CA LEU A 302 2.07 -16.37 9.40
C LEU A 302 0.56 -16.36 9.11
N LEU A 303 0.18 -16.24 7.83
CA LEU A 303 -1.23 -16.30 7.43
C LEU A 303 -1.81 -17.71 7.57
N LEU A 304 -1.11 -18.75 7.10
CA LEU A 304 -1.60 -20.13 7.12
C LEU A 304 -1.69 -20.73 8.53
N GLN A 305 -0.99 -20.17 9.51
CA GLN A 305 -1.20 -20.49 10.93
C GLN A 305 -2.61 -20.11 11.42
N GLN A 306 -3.27 -19.16 10.74
CA GLN A 306 -4.63 -18.73 11.09
C GLN A 306 -5.66 -19.73 10.53
N ARG A 307 -6.50 -20.26 11.42
CA ARG A 307 -7.47 -21.33 11.07
C ARG A 307 -8.49 -20.92 10.00
N ASN A 308 -8.78 -19.62 9.90
CA ASN A 308 -9.81 -19.07 9.02
C ASN A 308 -9.30 -18.69 7.62
N VAL A 309 -8.02 -18.87 7.28
CA VAL A 309 -7.52 -18.58 5.93
C VAL A 309 -8.01 -19.60 4.91
N ASP A 310 -8.59 -19.11 3.82
CA ASP A 310 -8.97 -19.89 2.65
C ASP A 310 -7.79 -20.01 1.66
N SER A 311 -7.10 -21.14 1.72
CA SER A 311 -6.00 -21.49 0.82
C SER A 311 -6.48 -21.91 -0.59
N ASN A 312 -7.78 -22.16 -0.77
CA ASN A 312 -8.41 -22.55 -2.04
C ASN A 312 -9.02 -21.40 -2.81
N CYS A 313 -8.74 -20.16 -2.39
CA CYS A 313 -9.21 -18.97 -3.08
C CYS A 313 -8.75 -18.96 -4.56
N ILE A 314 -9.50 -18.26 -5.41
CA ILE A 314 -9.17 -18.11 -6.83
C ILE A 314 -9.24 -16.65 -7.23
N ASP A 315 -8.32 -16.23 -8.09
CA ASP A 315 -8.41 -14.92 -8.73
C ASP A 315 -9.43 -14.92 -9.90
N LYS A 316 -9.62 -13.77 -10.53
CA LYS A 316 -10.54 -13.60 -11.68
C LYS A 316 -10.21 -14.47 -12.88
N PHE A 317 -8.98 -15.00 -12.97
CA PHE A 317 -8.54 -15.92 -14.02
C PHE A 317 -8.57 -17.38 -13.55
N GLY A 318 -9.21 -17.67 -12.41
CA GLY A 318 -9.28 -19.00 -11.82
C GLY A 318 -7.96 -19.47 -11.19
N GLN A 319 -6.93 -18.63 -11.07
CA GLN A 319 -5.63 -19.07 -10.55
C GLN A 319 -5.68 -19.25 -9.04
N THR A 320 -5.24 -20.42 -8.56
CA THR A 320 -5.11 -20.72 -7.13
C THR A 320 -3.76 -20.23 -6.57
N PRO A 321 -3.66 -19.98 -5.26
CA PRO A 321 -2.38 -19.70 -4.59
C PRO A 321 -1.33 -20.78 -4.86
N LEU A 322 -1.72 -22.06 -4.87
CA LEU A 322 -0.81 -23.17 -5.16
C LEU A 322 -0.27 -23.10 -6.60
N ALA A 323 -1.12 -22.80 -7.59
CA ALA A 323 -0.67 -22.64 -8.97
C ALA A 323 0.26 -21.44 -9.14
N GLN A 324 0.02 -20.34 -8.40
CA GLN A 324 0.90 -19.16 -8.40
C GLN A 324 2.27 -19.47 -7.78
N ALA A 325 2.31 -20.13 -6.62
CA ALA A 325 3.56 -20.54 -5.98
C ALA A 325 4.36 -21.52 -6.86
N ALA A 326 3.65 -22.46 -7.51
CA ALA A 326 4.25 -23.42 -8.44
C ALA A 326 4.81 -22.75 -9.71
N ARG A 327 4.09 -21.76 -10.25
CA ARG A 327 4.54 -20.94 -11.38
C ARG A 327 5.81 -20.15 -11.08
N ASN A 328 5.96 -19.65 -9.85
CA ASN A 328 7.12 -18.87 -9.42
C ASN A 328 8.29 -19.77 -8.97
N GLY A 329 8.07 -21.07 -8.79
CA GLY A 329 9.09 -22.03 -8.36
C GLY A 329 9.48 -21.92 -6.90
N PHE A 330 8.62 -21.29 -6.08
CA PHE A 330 8.84 -21.13 -4.65
C PHE A 330 8.52 -22.43 -3.91
N LEU A 331 9.41 -23.41 -4.01
CA LEU A 331 9.26 -24.74 -3.41
C LEU A 331 8.86 -24.68 -1.91
N PRO A 332 9.47 -23.84 -1.05
CA PRO A 332 9.04 -23.73 0.35
C PRO A 332 7.57 -23.34 0.54
N LEU A 333 7.02 -22.50 -0.36
CA LEU A 333 5.60 -22.12 -0.34
C LEU A 333 4.69 -23.25 -0.81
N VAL A 334 5.13 -24.00 -1.83
CA VAL A 334 4.42 -25.19 -2.32
C VAL A 334 4.36 -26.26 -1.23
N GLU A 335 5.48 -26.53 -0.56
CA GLU A 335 5.56 -27.42 0.59
C GLU A 335 4.63 -26.97 1.72
N LEU A 336 4.63 -25.69 2.03
CA LEU A 336 3.81 -25.11 3.08
C LEU A 336 2.30 -25.26 2.81
N LEU A 337 1.86 -24.96 1.58
CA LEU A 337 0.47 -25.11 1.20
C LEU A 337 0.03 -26.58 1.25
N LEU A 338 0.84 -27.50 0.73
CA LEU A 338 0.51 -28.93 0.70
C LEU A 338 0.46 -29.59 2.10
N ARG A 339 0.96 -28.91 3.15
CA ARG A 339 0.74 -29.34 4.54
C ARG A 339 -0.69 -29.07 5.04
N ASP A 340 -1.45 -28.17 4.42
CA ASP A 340 -2.84 -27.92 4.80
C ASP A 340 -3.73 -29.05 4.24
N PRO A 341 -4.32 -29.90 5.09
CA PRO A 341 -5.16 -31.01 4.64
C PRO A 341 -6.46 -30.56 3.96
N ARG A 342 -6.81 -29.27 4.04
CA ARG A 342 -8.00 -28.69 3.41
C ARG A 342 -7.73 -28.19 2.00
N LEU A 343 -6.47 -28.17 1.56
CA LEU A 343 -6.10 -27.67 0.24
C LEU A 343 -6.62 -28.60 -0.86
N ASP A 344 -7.31 -28.03 -1.83
CA ASP A 344 -7.65 -28.69 -3.07
C ASP A 344 -6.50 -28.53 -4.07
N ILE A 345 -5.74 -29.61 -4.23
CA ILE A 345 -4.56 -29.66 -5.09
C ILE A 345 -4.96 -29.48 -6.57
N SER A 346 -6.14 -29.97 -6.93
CA SER A 346 -6.65 -29.94 -8.29
C SER A 346 -7.74 -28.86 -8.39
N PRO A 347 -7.50 -27.75 -9.10
CA PRO A 347 -8.47 -26.68 -9.10
C PRO A 347 -9.75 -27.12 -9.84
N ARG A 348 -10.91 -26.89 -9.22
CA ARG A 348 -12.23 -27.27 -9.76
C ARG A 348 -12.80 -26.30 -10.78
N CYS A 349 -12.20 -25.12 -10.91
CA CYS A 349 -12.66 -24.11 -11.86
C CYS A 349 -12.17 -24.47 -13.27
N ALA A 350 -13.06 -24.43 -14.27
CA ALA A 350 -12.73 -24.78 -15.65
C ALA A 350 -11.62 -23.90 -16.25
N ASP A 351 -11.49 -22.65 -15.78
CA ASP A 351 -10.48 -21.69 -16.22
C ASP A 351 -9.17 -21.77 -15.40
N ALA A 352 -9.14 -22.57 -14.34
CA ALA A 352 -7.98 -22.68 -13.49
C ALA A 352 -6.89 -23.54 -14.11
N VAL A 353 -5.66 -23.06 -14.01
CA VAL A 353 -4.49 -23.79 -14.49
C VAL A 353 -3.99 -24.72 -13.38
N PRO A 354 -3.76 -26.02 -13.66
CA PRO A 354 -3.22 -26.94 -12.67
C PRO A 354 -1.83 -26.52 -12.17
N PRO A 355 -1.51 -26.69 -10.87
CA PRO A 355 -0.21 -26.31 -10.32
C PRO A 355 0.98 -26.98 -11.01
N LEU A 356 0.87 -28.29 -11.32
CA LEU A 356 1.90 -29.03 -12.04
C LEU A 356 2.13 -28.46 -13.43
N TRP A 357 1.06 -28.14 -14.16
CA TRP A 357 1.17 -27.49 -15.47
C TRP A 357 1.91 -26.16 -15.37
N SER A 358 1.59 -25.34 -14.36
CA SER A 358 2.26 -24.06 -14.11
C SER A 358 3.76 -24.20 -13.84
N ALA A 359 4.15 -25.17 -12.99
CA ALA A 359 5.56 -25.46 -12.71
C ALA A 359 6.30 -26.01 -13.95
N CYS A 360 5.66 -26.89 -14.73
CA CYS A 360 6.20 -27.42 -15.98
C CYS A 360 6.41 -26.33 -17.02
N ARG A 361 5.46 -25.39 -17.17
CA ARG A 361 5.61 -24.25 -18.09
C ARG A 361 6.77 -23.34 -17.69
N ALA A 362 6.92 -23.08 -16.40
CA ALA A 362 7.94 -22.17 -15.87
C ALA A 362 9.34 -22.80 -15.80
N GLY A 363 9.47 -24.12 -15.90
CA GLY A 363 10.77 -24.81 -15.88
C GLY A 363 11.30 -25.11 -14.48
N HIS A 364 10.43 -25.17 -13.46
CA HIS A 364 10.87 -25.36 -12.07
C HIS A 364 10.97 -26.84 -11.69
N TYR A 365 12.05 -27.51 -12.13
CA TYR A 365 12.29 -28.94 -11.93
C TYR A 365 12.03 -29.43 -10.49
N SER A 366 12.62 -28.78 -9.48
CA SER A 366 12.46 -29.19 -8.08
C SER A 366 11.01 -29.12 -7.60
N THR A 367 10.26 -28.11 -8.08
CA THR A 367 8.84 -27.95 -7.76
C THR A 367 8.00 -29.02 -8.46
N VAL A 368 8.29 -29.32 -9.74
CA VAL A 368 7.65 -30.42 -10.47
C VAL A 368 7.88 -31.75 -9.75
N LYS A 369 9.13 -32.05 -9.40
CA LYS A 369 9.49 -33.28 -8.68
C LYS A 369 8.72 -33.42 -7.38
N PHE A 370 8.63 -32.34 -6.60
CA PHE A 370 7.90 -32.33 -5.34
C PHE A 370 6.39 -32.52 -5.54
N LEU A 371 5.78 -31.84 -6.51
CA LEU A 371 4.36 -31.96 -6.82
C LEU A 371 3.99 -33.40 -7.23
N LEU A 372 4.80 -34.04 -8.06
CA LEU A 372 4.58 -35.44 -8.48
C LEU A 372 4.63 -36.43 -7.32
N GLN A 373 5.44 -36.16 -6.29
CA GLN A 373 5.51 -36.97 -5.07
C GLN A 373 4.29 -36.81 -4.16
N ASN A 374 3.47 -35.77 -4.35
CA ASN A 374 2.34 -35.41 -3.48
C ASN A 374 0.98 -35.66 -4.15
N SER A 375 0.86 -36.75 -4.92
CA SER A 375 -0.41 -37.22 -5.52
C SER A 375 -1.12 -36.22 -6.44
N VAL A 376 -0.38 -35.31 -7.07
CA VAL A 376 -0.93 -34.44 -8.13
C VAL A 376 -1.19 -35.28 -9.39
N ASP A 377 -2.32 -35.05 -10.06
CA ASP A 377 -2.61 -35.68 -11.34
C ASP A 377 -1.61 -35.20 -12.42
N ILE A 378 -0.72 -36.12 -12.83
CA ILE A 378 0.33 -35.90 -13.83
C ILE A 378 -0.22 -35.54 -15.21
N ASN A 379 -1.45 -35.94 -15.51
CA ASN A 379 -2.09 -35.75 -16.82
C ASN A 379 -3.14 -34.63 -16.81
N GLN A 380 -3.31 -33.92 -15.69
CA GLN A 380 -4.36 -32.90 -15.57
C GLN A 380 -4.21 -31.83 -16.65
N LYS A 381 -5.22 -31.72 -17.53
CA LYS A 381 -5.21 -30.78 -18.63
C LYS A 381 -5.48 -29.36 -18.14
N SER A 382 -4.80 -28.40 -18.75
CA SER A 382 -5.13 -26.98 -18.59
C SER A 382 -6.46 -26.63 -19.28
N PRO A 383 -7.01 -25.42 -19.08
CA PRO A 383 -8.24 -24.97 -19.75
C PRO A 383 -8.16 -25.02 -21.29
N THR A 384 -6.95 -25.02 -21.85
CA THR A 384 -6.71 -25.13 -23.30
C THR A 384 -6.61 -26.58 -23.79
N GLY A 385 -6.84 -27.57 -22.92
CA GLY A 385 -6.74 -28.99 -23.24
C GLY A 385 -5.30 -29.54 -23.30
N THR A 386 -4.30 -28.75 -22.89
CA THR A 386 -2.88 -29.16 -22.93
C THR A 386 -2.44 -29.83 -21.62
N THR A 387 -1.67 -30.92 -21.71
CA THR A 387 -1.12 -31.64 -20.55
C THR A 387 0.18 -31.02 -20.03
N PRO A 388 0.63 -31.34 -18.80
CA PRO A 388 1.92 -30.90 -18.26
C PRO A 388 3.11 -31.36 -19.12
N LEU A 389 3.05 -32.60 -19.65
CA LEU A 389 4.05 -33.10 -20.59
C LEU A 389 4.13 -32.24 -21.86
N TRP A 390 2.97 -31.90 -22.43
CA TRP A 390 2.90 -31.09 -23.64
C TRP A 390 3.54 -29.71 -23.45
N ILE A 391 3.21 -29.01 -22.37
CA ILE A 391 3.76 -27.68 -22.13
C ILE A 391 5.26 -27.73 -21.79
N ALA A 392 5.74 -28.75 -21.08
CA ALA A 392 7.17 -28.94 -20.81
C ALA A 392 7.96 -29.13 -22.11
N MET A 393 7.41 -29.90 -23.06
CA MET A 393 7.99 -30.09 -24.39
C MET A 393 7.98 -28.80 -25.22
N ALA A 394 6.86 -28.07 -25.20
CA ALA A 394 6.73 -26.81 -25.94
C ALA A 394 7.69 -25.72 -25.43
N MET A 395 7.99 -25.72 -24.13
CA MET A 395 8.94 -24.80 -23.49
C MET A 395 10.38 -25.35 -23.46
N GLU A 396 10.63 -26.53 -24.03
CA GLU A 396 11.95 -27.17 -24.16
C GLU A 396 12.64 -27.56 -22.83
N HIS A 397 11.87 -27.79 -21.77
CA HIS A 397 12.41 -28.23 -20.47
C HIS A 397 12.67 -29.75 -20.48
N VAL A 398 13.75 -30.17 -21.14
CA VAL A 398 14.08 -31.59 -21.39
C VAL A 398 14.22 -32.40 -20.10
N ASP A 399 14.78 -31.80 -19.05
CA ASP A 399 14.92 -32.38 -17.72
C ASP A 399 13.55 -32.68 -17.07
N ILE A 400 12.59 -31.78 -17.21
CA ILE A 400 11.20 -31.96 -16.77
C ILE A 400 10.50 -33.02 -17.62
N VAL A 401 10.72 -33.02 -18.94
CA VAL A 401 10.16 -34.06 -19.83
C VAL A 401 10.68 -35.44 -19.42
N HIS A 402 11.98 -35.58 -19.17
CA HIS A 402 12.57 -36.82 -18.69
C HIS A 402 11.98 -37.25 -17.34
N LEU A 403 11.84 -36.32 -16.40
CA LEU A 403 11.22 -36.58 -15.10
C LEU A 403 9.76 -37.06 -15.24
N LEU A 404 8.95 -36.39 -16.05
CA LEU A 404 7.56 -36.78 -16.28
C LEU A 404 7.47 -38.19 -16.89
N LEU A 405 8.31 -38.48 -17.90
CA LEU A 405 8.35 -39.80 -18.55
C LEU A 405 8.85 -40.92 -17.65
N SER A 406 9.56 -40.63 -16.55
CA SER A 406 9.97 -41.64 -15.57
C SER A 406 8.79 -42.26 -14.79
N TYR A 407 7.61 -41.62 -14.80
CA TYR A 407 6.37 -42.14 -14.19
C TYR A 407 5.57 -43.01 -15.17
N GLU A 408 6.21 -44.06 -15.70
CA GLU A 408 5.76 -44.81 -16.88
C GLU A 408 4.32 -45.35 -16.82
N GLU A 409 3.84 -45.75 -15.62
CA GLU A 409 2.51 -46.33 -15.43
C GLU A 409 1.39 -45.30 -15.35
N THR A 410 1.70 -44.07 -14.93
CA THR A 410 0.69 -43.02 -14.69
C THR A 410 0.64 -42.01 -15.82
N ILE A 411 1.72 -41.79 -16.55
CA ILE A 411 1.79 -40.78 -17.61
C ILE A 411 1.12 -41.24 -18.91
N SER A 412 0.23 -40.39 -19.43
CA SER A 412 -0.45 -40.63 -20.71
C SER A 412 0.40 -40.09 -21.87
N VAL A 413 1.45 -40.81 -22.25
CA VAL A 413 2.40 -40.37 -23.30
C VAL A 413 1.79 -40.23 -24.70
N ASN A 414 0.67 -40.92 -24.94
CA ASN A 414 -0.03 -40.92 -26.22
C ASN A 414 -1.19 -39.93 -26.28
N ASP A 415 -1.38 -39.11 -25.24
CA ASP A 415 -2.45 -38.12 -25.22
C ASP A 415 -2.29 -37.13 -26.38
N GLN A 416 -3.42 -36.87 -27.02
CA GLN A 416 -3.52 -35.94 -28.13
C GLN A 416 -3.80 -34.53 -27.60
N GLY A 417 -2.92 -33.61 -27.93
CA GLY A 417 -3.06 -32.18 -27.68
C GLY A 417 -3.81 -31.47 -28.82
N PRO A 418 -3.55 -30.16 -29.03
CA PRO A 418 -4.12 -29.40 -30.14
C PRO A 418 -3.83 -30.06 -31.49
N GLN A 419 -4.82 -30.02 -32.41
CA GLN A 419 -4.76 -30.68 -33.74
C GLN A 419 -4.54 -32.21 -33.69
N SER A 420 -4.90 -32.82 -32.57
CA SER A 420 -4.70 -34.24 -32.31
C SER A 420 -3.22 -34.68 -32.34
N PHE A 421 -2.28 -33.76 -32.13
CA PHE A 421 -0.87 -34.11 -32.09
C PHE A 421 -0.53 -34.84 -30.80
N THR A 422 0.19 -35.95 -30.91
CA THR A 422 0.85 -36.60 -29.77
C THR A 422 2.19 -35.95 -29.47
N ALA A 423 2.71 -36.19 -28.25
CA ALA A 423 4.05 -35.74 -27.86
C ALA A 423 5.11 -36.11 -28.91
N LEU A 424 5.06 -37.34 -29.44
CA LEU A 424 6.00 -37.80 -30.45
C LEU A 424 5.83 -37.08 -31.80
N ILE A 425 4.60 -36.79 -32.22
CA ILE A 425 4.34 -35.99 -33.43
C ILE A 425 4.93 -34.59 -33.28
N PHE A 426 4.71 -33.93 -32.14
CA PHE A 426 5.26 -32.60 -31.88
C PHE A 426 6.78 -32.57 -31.88
N ALA A 427 7.42 -33.51 -31.18
CA ALA A 427 8.89 -33.62 -31.18
C ALA A 427 9.43 -33.85 -32.59
N SER A 428 8.73 -34.65 -33.39
CA SER A 428 9.12 -34.98 -34.76
C SER A 428 8.95 -33.81 -35.72
N ALA A 429 7.83 -33.08 -35.66
CA ALA A 429 7.58 -31.92 -36.50
C ALA A 429 8.58 -30.78 -36.24
N ASN A 430 9.03 -30.63 -34.99
CA ASN A 430 9.97 -29.59 -34.58
C ASN A 430 11.44 -30.04 -34.56
N GLY A 431 11.75 -31.28 -34.96
CA GLY A 431 13.15 -31.77 -35.01
C GLY A 431 13.81 -31.94 -33.64
N ARG A 432 13.03 -32.12 -32.57
CA ARG A 432 13.54 -32.23 -31.19
C ARG A 432 14.09 -33.62 -30.92
N LEU A 433 15.31 -33.90 -31.41
CA LEU A 433 15.95 -35.21 -31.32
C LEU A 433 15.95 -35.78 -29.89
N ASN A 434 16.41 -35.01 -28.90
CA ASN A 434 16.51 -35.48 -27.51
C ASN A 434 15.15 -35.85 -26.91
N ILE A 435 14.09 -35.10 -27.22
CA ILE A 435 12.74 -35.41 -26.74
C ILE A 435 12.18 -36.62 -27.48
N ALA A 436 12.41 -36.71 -28.80
CA ALA A 436 12.00 -37.85 -29.60
C ALA A 436 12.69 -39.15 -29.15
N THR A 437 13.98 -39.12 -28.82
CA THR A 437 14.69 -40.29 -28.27
C THR A 437 14.10 -40.72 -26.93
N LEU A 438 13.88 -39.78 -26.00
CA LEU A 438 13.27 -40.06 -24.70
C LEU A 438 11.87 -40.66 -24.82
N LEU A 439 11.02 -40.10 -25.69
CA LEU A 439 9.68 -40.64 -25.93
C LEU A 439 9.70 -42.04 -26.54
N LEU A 440 10.69 -42.33 -27.40
CA LEU A 440 10.85 -43.64 -28.02
C LEU A 440 11.42 -44.68 -27.06
N GLU A 441 12.08 -44.29 -25.98
CA GLU A 441 12.52 -45.19 -24.92
C GLU A 441 11.35 -45.67 -24.05
N HIS A 442 10.27 -44.87 -23.94
CA HIS A 442 9.10 -45.19 -23.14
C HIS A 442 8.40 -46.49 -23.61
N PRO A 443 8.07 -47.44 -22.71
CA PRO A 443 7.58 -48.77 -23.11
C PRO A 443 6.21 -48.73 -23.81
N TYR A 444 5.31 -47.84 -23.38
CA TYR A 444 3.93 -47.76 -23.88
C TYR A 444 3.71 -46.77 -25.05
N ILE A 445 4.78 -46.29 -25.70
CA ILE A 445 4.67 -45.31 -26.78
C ILE A 445 4.05 -45.93 -28.05
N ASN A 446 2.99 -45.29 -28.58
CA ASN A 446 2.41 -45.66 -29.86
C ASN A 446 2.98 -44.78 -30.99
N VAL A 447 4.00 -45.29 -31.66
CA VAL A 447 4.72 -44.58 -32.74
C VAL A 447 3.92 -44.35 -34.02
N ASN A 448 2.77 -45.00 -34.16
CA ASN A 448 1.93 -44.92 -35.36
C ASN A 448 0.63 -44.13 -35.15
N MET A 449 0.50 -43.42 -34.03
CA MET A 449 -0.54 -42.42 -33.82
C MET A 449 -0.53 -41.42 -34.98
N VAL A 450 -1.71 -40.96 -35.36
CA VAL A 450 -1.92 -39.99 -36.44
C VAL A 450 -2.61 -38.75 -35.90
N ASP A 451 -2.34 -37.61 -36.53
CA ASP A 451 -3.11 -36.38 -36.33
C ASP A 451 -4.42 -36.38 -37.14
N ASP A 452 -5.14 -35.26 -37.11
CA ASP A 452 -6.43 -35.06 -37.82
C ASP A 452 -6.34 -35.26 -39.35
N GLN A 453 -5.14 -35.26 -39.93
CA GLN A 453 -4.89 -35.45 -41.36
C GLN A 453 -4.32 -36.83 -41.68
N GLY A 454 -4.31 -37.76 -40.71
CA GLY A 454 -3.77 -39.09 -40.91
C GLY A 454 -2.23 -39.12 -40.93
N ARG A 455 -1.54 -38.07 -40.46
CA ARG A 455 -0.08 -37.96 -40.53
C ARG A 455 0.56 -38.48 -39.25
N THR A 456 1.57 -39.34 -39.39
CA THR A 456 2.33 -39.90 -38.25
C THR A 456 3.52 -39.01 -37.87
N ALA A 457 4.13 -39.30 -36.72
CA ALA A 457 5.41 -38.71 -36.32
C ALA A 457 6.50 -38.88 -37.39
N PHE A 458 6.55 -40.04 -38.05
CA PHE A 458 7.49 -40.31 -39.14
C PHE A 458 7.24 -39.44 -40.38
N TRP A 459 5.97 -39.20 -40.73
CA TRP A 459 5.60 -38.27 -41.79
C TRP A 459 6.07 -36.85 -41.46
N TRP A 460 5.83 -36.39 -40.23
CA TRP A 460 6.20 -35.04 -39.79
C TRP A 460 7.71 -34.82 -39.71
N ALA A 461 8.48 -35.81 -39.22
CA ALA A 461 9.93 -35.74 -39.25
C ALA A 461 10.47 -35.62 -40.68
N ALA A 462 9.86 -36.33 -41.63
CA ALA A 462 10.26 -36.28 -43.03
C ALA A 462 9.85 -34.97 -43.71
N ALA A 463 8.66 -34.46 -43.41
CA ALA A 463 8.13 -33.19 -43.92
C ALA A 463 8.92 -31.98 -43.42
N GLY A 464 9.46 -32.03 -42.21
CA GLY A 464 10.34 -30.99 -41.65
C GLY A 464 11.82 -31.15 -42.00
N GLY A 465 12.21 -32.22 -42.70
CA GLY A 465 13.60 -32.47 -43.08
C GLY A 465 14.51 -32.92 -41.93
N HIS A 466 13.94 -33.36 -40.81
CA HIS A 466 14.65 -33.68 -39.57
C HIS A 466 15.32 -35.06 -39.64
N PHE A 467 16.43 -35.12 -40.37
CA PHE A 467 17.13 -36.36 -40.70
C PHE A 467 17.43 -37.26 -39.49
N ASP A 468 17.96 -36.71 -38.41
CA ASP A 468 18.33 -37.49 -37.22
C ASP A 468 17.10 -38.11 -36.55
N VAL A 469 15.98 -37.37 -36.49
CA VAL A 469 14.72 -37.89 -35.97
C VAL A 469 14.15 -38.99 -36.86
N VAL A 470 14.22 -38.82 -38.19
CA VAL A 470 13.84 -39.87 -39.15
C VAL A 470 14.68 -41.12 -38.93
N GLN A 471 15.99 -40.99 -38.70
CA GLN A 471 16.87 -42.12 -38.43
C GLN A 471 16.47 -42.85 -37.14
N VAL A 472 16.28 -42.15 -36.03
CA VAL A 472 15.89 -42.76 -34.75
C VAL A 472 14.52 -43.44 -34.86
N LEU A 473 13.52 -42.76 -35.44
CA LEU A 473 12.20 -43.35 -35.66
C LEU A 473 12.27 -44.60 -36.54
N SER A 474 13.09 -44.58 -37.61
CA SER A 474 13.19 -45.72 -38.52
C SER A 474 13.79 -46.99 -37.89
N LYS A 475 14.55 -46.83 -36.81
CA LYS A 475 15.17 -47.92 -36.03
C LYS A 475 14.20 -48.53 -35.01
N LYS A 476 13.17 -47.78 -34.56
CA LYS A 476 12.17 -48.30 -33.61
C LYS A 476 11.29 -49.37 -34.30
N PRO A 477 11.12 -50.57 -33.69
CA PRO A 477 10.28 -51.61 -34.28
C PRO A 477 8.81 -51.16 -34.35
N GLY A 478 8.11 -51.61 -35.39
CA GLY A 478 6.68 -51.34 -35.58
C GLY A 478 6.33 -50.02 -36.26
N VAL A 479 7.30 -49.13 -36.56
CA VAL A 479 7.02 -47.88 -37.30
C VAL A 479 6.54 -48.17 -38.72
N LYS A 480 5.34 -47.69 -39.06
CA LYS A 480 4.73 -47.80 -40.39
C LYS A 480 5.28 -46.72 -41.34
N LYS A 481 6.47 -46.99 -41.91
CA LYS A 481 7.22 -46.06 -42.78
C LYS A 481 6.48 -45.66 -44.07
N ARG A 482 5.56 -46.50 -44.55
CA ARG A 482 4.80 -46.32 -45.81
C ARG A 482 3.35 -45.88 -45.59
N LEU A 483 3.00 -45.47 -44.37
CA LEU A 483 1.66 -44.95 -44.08
C LEU A 483 1.43 -43.65 -44.88
N LYS A 484 0.22 -43.52 -45.42
CA LYS A 484 -0.22 -42.36 -46.21
C LYS A 484 -1.12 -41.49 -45.35
N ASP A 485 -0.98 -40.18 -45.50
CA ASP A 485 -1.95 -39.22 -45.00
C ASP A 485 -3.26 -39.26 -45.81
N LEU A 486 -4.23 -38.43 -45.44
CA LEU A 486 -5.51 -38.33 -46.15
C LEU A 486 -5.39 -37.84 -47.60
N GLU A 487 -4.31 -37.15 -47.95
CA GLU A 487 -3.98 -36.74 -49.32
C GLU A 487 -3.29 -37.85 -50.12
N GLY A 488 -3.00 -39.00 -49.50
CA GLY A 488 -2.32 -40.13 -50.13
C GLY A 488 -0.80 -40.00 -50.18
N LYS A 489 -0.20 -38.98 -49.54
CA LYS A 489 1.25 -38.75 -49.51
C LYS A 489 1.91 -39.57 -48.40
N THR A 490 3.03 -40.20 -48.76
CA THR A 490 3.91 -40.88 -47.80
C THR A 490 4.99 -39.92 -47.28
N ALA A 491 5.68 -40.31 -46.20
CA ALA A 491 6.86 -39.60 -45.71
C ALA A 491 7.93 -39.35 -46.80
N TYR A 492 8.09 -40.28 -47.75
CA TYR A 492 8.98 -40.12 -48.90
C TYR A 492 8.47 -39.06 -49.89
N ALA A 493 7.16 -39.08 -50.19
CA ALA A 493 6.56 -38.13 -51.12
C ALA A 493 6.68 -36.69 -50.58
N ILE A 494 6.33 -36.47 -49.32
CA ILE A 494 6.41 -35.13 -48.73
C ILE A 494 7.86 -34.63 -48.60
N ALA A 495 8.82 -35.50 -48.24
CA ALA A 495 10.23 -35.13 -48.22
C ALA A 495 10.78 -34.78 -49.62
N LYS A 496 10.23 -35.39 -50.67
CA LYS A 496 10.54 -35.03 -52.07
C LYS A 496 9.93 -33.69 -52.43
N ASP A 497 8.66 -33.46 -52.08
CA ASP A 497 7.92 -32.23 -52.40
C ASP A 497 8.56 -31.01 -51.72
N HIS A 498 9.00 -31.13 -50.47
CA HIS A 498 9.72 -30.08 -49.73
C HIS A 498 11.23 -30.02 -50.02
N ASN A 499 11.73 -30.83 -50.97
CA ASN A 499 13.14 -30.87 -51.38
C ASN A 499 14.15 -31.20 -50.25
N HIS A 500 13.78 -32.05 -49.30
CA HIS A 500 14.68 -32.56 -48.25
C HIS A 500 15.52 -33.73 -48.76
N ILE A 501 16.62 -33.41 -49.45
CA ILE A 501 17.46 -34.38 -50.18
C ILE A 501 17.97 -35.52 -49.28
N HIS A 502 18.55 -35.21 -48.12
CA HIS A 502 19.13 -36.22 -47.22
C HIS A 502 18.08 -37.19 -46.69
N VAL A 503 16.93 -36.67 -46.24
CA VAL A 503 15.80 -37.49 -45.80
C VAL A 503 15.28 -38.34 -46.95
N ARG A 504 15.04 -37.75 -48.13
CA ARG A 504 14.55 -38.47 -49.31
C ARG A 504 15.48 -39.63 -49.72
N LEU A 505 16.78 -39.39 -49.73
CA LEU A 505 17.77 -40.41 -50.08
C LEU A 505 17.77 -41.56 -49.06
N TYR A 506 17.67 -41.24 -47.77
CA TYR A 506 17.56 -42.24 -46.72
C TYR A 506 16.26 -43.05 -46.82
N LEU A 507 15.13 -42.38 -47.04
CA LEU A 507 13.83 -43.03 -47.17
C LEU A 507 13.71 -43.92 -48.42
N ARG A 508 14.54 -43.72 -49.46
CA ARG A 508 14.61 -44.60 -50.63
C ARG A 508 15.09 -46.02 -50.27
N SER A 509 15.74 -46.19 -49.12
CA SER A 509 16.27 -47.49 -48.67
C SER A 509 15.23 -48.41 -48.00
N PHE A 510 14.01 -47.92 -47.76
CA PHE A 510 12.88 -48.67 -47.16
C PHE A 510 11.73 -48.85 -48.14
#